data_AF-A0A091HPN4-F1
#
_entry.id   AF-A0A091HPN4-F1
#
_cell.length_a   1.000
_cell.length_b   1.000
_cell.length_c   1.000
_cell.angle_alpha   90.00
_cell.angle_beta   90.00
_cell.angle_gamma   90.00
#
_symmetry.space_group_name_H-M   'P 1'
#
loop_
_entity.id
_entity.type
_entity.pdbx_description
1 polymer ?
#
loop_
_entity_poly.entity_id
_entity_poly.type
_entity_poly.pdbx_seq_one_letter_code
_entity_poly.pdbx_strand_id
1 'polypeptide(L)'
;MNHTRHQSLFFVTLPELQKLCATTVTLSSQIPETEARSSQIKFCRQLLFLHQDILSAPVIGTLNQISVVMAIPFYKSGLCQAYIEQEGAAVSS
;
A
#
# COMPACT_ATOMS: atom_id res chain seq x y z
N MET A 1 47.75 -6.76 -15.48
CA MET A 1 46.37 -6.43 -15.92
C MET A 1 45.40 -7.21 -15.07
N ASN A 2 44.57 -6.54 -14.26
CA ASN A 2 43.26 -7.01 -13.79
C ASN A 2 42.62 -5.89 -12.94
N HIS A 3 42.16 -4.84 -13.62
CA HIS A 3 41.33 -3.81 -13.00
C HIS A 3 39.89 -4.35 -12.96
N THR A 4 39.53 -5.03 -11.88
CA THR A 4 38.13 -5.31 -11.57
C THR A 4 37.46 -3.97 -11.23
N ARG A 5 36.94 -3.27 -12.26
CA ARG A 5 36.07 -2.11 -12.05
C ARG A 5 34.83 -2.60 -11.30
N HIS A 6 34.75 -2.28 -10.01
CA HIS A 6 33.56 -2.53 -9.22
C HIS A 6 32.46 -1.64 -9.81
N GLN A 7 31.41 -2.24 -10.35
CA GLN A 7 30.23 -1.49 -10.78
C GLN A 7 29.62 -0.85 -9.53
N SER A 8 29.62 0.48 -9.47
CA SER A 8 28.92 1.21 -8.43
C SER A 8 27.44 0.81 -8.47
N LEU A 9 26.96 0.23 -7.38
CA LEU A 9 25.53 0.00 -7.19
C LEU A 9 24.88 1.38 -7.07
N PHE A 10 24.18 1.82 -8.11
CA PHE A 10 23.35 3.00 -8.04
C PHE A 10 22.21 2.68 -7.08
N PHE A 11 22.27 3.27 -5.90
CA PHE A 11 21.10 3.33 -5.04
C PHE A 11 20.08 4.21 -5.74
N VAL A 12 18.88 3.67 -5.96
CA VAL A 12 17.72 4.50 -6.27
C VAL A 12 17.61 5.58 -5.21
N THR A 13 17.48 6.84 -5.64
CA THR A 13 17.25 7.96 -4.75
C THR A 13 16.06 7.64 -3.85
N LEU A 14 16.18 7.89 -2.55
CA LEU A 14 15.07 7.69 -1.61
C LEU A 14 13.85 8.49 -2.11
N PRO A 15 12.64 7.91 -2.03
CA PRO A 15 11.44 8.64 -2.42
C PRO A 15 11.29 9.91 -1.57
N GLU A 16 10.87 11.00 -2.22
CA GLU A 16 10.61 12.26 -1.54
C GLU A 16 9.37 12.11 -0.64
N LEU A 17 9.57 11.87 0.66
CA LEU A 17 8.49 11.63 1.62
C LEU A 17 7.42 12.73 1.62
N GLN A 18 7.81 13.99 1.38
CA GLN A 18 6.90 15.14 1.25
C GLN A 18 5.89 15.04 0.08
N LYS A 19 6.14 14.15 -0.87
CA LYS A 19 5.26 13.88 -2.02
C LYS A 19 4.36 12.66 -1.80
N LEU A 20 4.48 12.00 -0.64
CA LEU A 20 3.72 10.82 -0.27
C LEU A 20 2.73 11.15 0.85
N CYS A 21 1.64 10.40 0.90
CA CYS A 21 0.71 10.39 2.01
C CYS A 21 0.45 8.96 2.49
N ALA A 22 0.13 8.82 3.77
CA ALA A 22 -0.31 7.57 4.37
C ALA A 22 -1.79 7.67 4.71
N THR A 23 -2.52 6.58 4.53
CA THR A 23 -3.91 6.45 4.94
C THR A 23 -4.19 5.04 5.45
N THR A 24 -5.22 4.89 6.27
CA THR A 24 -5.64 3.60 6.78
C THR A 24 -6.92 3.16 6.09
N VAL A 25 -6.89 1.96 5.53
CA VAL A 25 -8.06 1.27 4.96
C VAL A 25 -8.59 0.30 5.99
N THR A 26 -9.88 0.39 6.28
CA THR A 26 -10.59 -0.52 7.17
C THR A 26 -11.50 -1.42 6.34
N LEU A 27 -11.19 -2.72 6.32
CA LEU A 27 -12.00 -3.76 5.71
C LEU A 27 -13.29 -4.00 6.50
N SER A 28 -14.31 -4.54 5.85
CA SER A 28 -15.59 -4.87 6.49
C SER A 28 -15.40 -5.69 7.77
N SER A 29 -16.09 -5.28 8.83
CA SER A 29 -16.13 -5.98 10.12
C SER A 29 -16.83 -7.35 10.07
N GLN A 30 -17.47 -7.67 8.95
CA GLN A 30 -18.19 -8.93 8.74
C GLN A 30 -17.25 -10.09 8.38
N ILE A 31 -15.95 -9.82 8.15
CA ILE A 31 -14.96 -10.85 7.83
C ILE A 31 -14.67 -11.67 9.09
N PRO A 32 -14.81 -13.01 9.05
CA PRO A 32 -14.45 -13.88 10.17
C PRO A 32 -12.99 -13.68 10.58
N GLU A 33 -12.69 -13.69 11.88
CA GLU A 33 -11.32 -13.49 12.38
C GLU A 33 -10.32 -14.49 11.79
N THR A 34 -10.76 -15.73 11.56
CA THR A 34 -9.96 -16.80 10.94
C THR A 34 -9.54 -16.48 9.50
N GLU A 35 -10.30 -15.64 8.80
CA GLU A 35 -10.05 -15.25 7.41
C GLU A 35 -9.44 -13.85 7.28
N ALA A 36 -9.54 -13.04 8.34
CA ALA A 36 -9.16 -11.63 8.38
C ALA A 36 -7.77 -11.36 7.81
N ARG A 37 -6.76 -12.13 8.23
CA ARG A 37 -5.38 -11.98 7.73
C ARG A 37 -5.25 -12.33 6.25
N SER A 38 -5.97 -13.36 5.79
CA SER A 38 -5.96 -13.73 4.38
C SER A 38 -6.61 -12.65 3.52
N SER A 39 -7.68 -12.03 4.01
CA SER A 39 -8.38 -10.92 3.36
C SER A 39 -7.50 -9.67 3.30
N GLN A 40 -6.79 -9.31 4.38
CA GLN A 40 -5.82 -8.21 4.36
C GLN A 40 -4.74 -8.43 3.30
N ILE A 41 -4.18 -9.64 3.20
CA ILE A 41 -3.15 -9.97 2.21
C ILE A 41 -3.69 -9.90 0.77
N LYS A 42 -4.92 -10.40 0.54
CA LYS A 42 -5.58 -10.30 -0.77
C LYS A 42 -5.79 -8.84 -1.17
N PHE A 43 -6.27 -8.01 -0.25
CA PHE A 43 -6.52 -6.60 -0.49
C PHE A 43 -5.23 -5.81 -0.75
N CYS A 44 -4.15 -6.08 0.01
CA CYS A 44 -2.83 -5.48 -0.25
C CYS A 44 -2.35 -5.80 -1.69
N ARG A 45 -2.55 -7.05 -2.14
CA ARG A 45 -2.22 -7.44 -3.52
C ARG A 45 -3.09 -6.72 -4.55
N GLN A 46 -4.39 -6.59 -4.29
CA GLN A 46 -5.31 -5.85 -5.17
C GLN A 46 -4.89 -4.38 -5.32
N LEU A 47 -4.54 -3.70 -4.23
CA LEU A 47 -4.02 -2.33 -4.27
C LEU A 47 -2.73 -2.21 -5.09
N LEU A 48 -1.82 -3.18 -4.97
CA LEU A 48 -0.60 -3.21 -5.78
C LEU A 48 -0.90 -3.34 -7.28
N PHE A 49 -1.94 -4.10 -7.65
CA PHE A 49 -2.41 -4.20 -9.04
C PHE A 49 -3.12 -2.95 -9.53
N LEU A 50 -3.75 -2.18 -8.64
CA LEU A 50 -4.37 -0.90 -8.97
C LEU A 50 -3.34 0.14 -9.40
N HIS A 51 -2.23 0.25 -8.66
CA HIS A 51 -1.15 1.17 -8.99
C HIS A 51 0.19 0.70 -8.42
N GLN A 52 1.22 0.59 -9.27
CA GLN A 52 2.51 -0.02 -8.93
C GLN A 52 3.26 0.70 -7.80
N ASP A 53 3.08 2.02 -7.68
CA ASP A 53 3.74 2.82 -6.64
C ASP A 53 3.01 2.83 -5.28
N ILE A 54 1.92 2.06 -5.13
CA ILE A 54 1.27 1.90 -3.83
C ILE A 54 2.05 0.91 -2.97
N LEU A 55 2.38 1.34 -1.75
CA LEU A 55 2.84 0.44 -0.70
C LEU A 55 1.68 0.15 0.24
N SER A 56 1.40 -1.12 0.52
CA SER A 56 0.36 -1.52 1.45
C SER A 56 0.82 -2.63 2.37
N ALA A 57 0.38 -2.58 3.63
CA ALA A 57 0.69 -3.60 4.63
C ALA A 57 -0.44 -3.74 5.66
N PRO A 58 -0.75 -4.96 6.12
CA PRO A 58 -1.64 -5.15 7.27
C PRO A 58 -1.08 -4.43 8.50
N VAL A 59 -1.94 -3.71 9.23
CA VAL A 59 -1.53 -3.05 10.48
C VAL A 59 -1.33 -4.11 11.57
N ILE A 60 -0.21 -4.02 12.30
CA ILE A 60 0.10 -4.97 13.37
C ILE A 60 -0.89 -4.78 14.51
N GLY A 61 -1.47 -5.88 15.00
CA GLY A 61 -2.39 -5.87 16.14
C GLY A 61 -3.85 -5.59 15.77
N THR A 62 -4.18 -5.41 14.48
CA THR A 62 -5.56 -5.25 14.02
C THR A 62 -5.92 -6.30 12.97
N LEU A 63 -7.19 -6.71 12.96
CA LEU A 63 -7.68 -7.78 12.08
C LEU A 63 -8.19 -7.25 10.74
N ASN A 64 -8.57 -5.97 10.66
CA ASN A 64 -9.24 -5.41 9.50
C ASN A 64 -8.61 -4.14 8.93
N GLN A 65 -7.46 -3.69 9.45
CA GLN A 65 -6.83 -2.46 8.94
C GLN A 65 -5.61 -2.73 8.08
N ILE A 66 -5.41 -1.88 7.09
CA ILE A 66 -4.27 -1.87 6.17
C ILE A 66 -3.75 -0.44 6.11
N SER A 67 -2.44 -0.29 6.30
CA SER A 67 -1.75 0.98 6.05
C SER A 67 -1.41 1.06 4.57
N VAL A 68 -1.72 2.18 3.93
CA VAL A 68 -1.46 2.41 2.51
C VAL A 68 -0.67 3.71 2.36
N VAL A 69 0.46 3.64 1.67
CA VAL A 69 1.29 4.80 1.31
C VAL A 69 1.28 4.94 -0.20
N MET A 70 1.04 6.16 -0.68
CA MET A 70 0.93 6.46 -2.11
C MET A 70 1.35 7.90 -2.39
N ALA A 71 1.54 8.23 -3.67
CA ALA A 71 1.81 9.59 -4.10
C ALA A 71 0.59 10.50 -3.88
N ILE A 72 0.80 11.72 -3.38
CA ILE A 72 -0.26 12.71 -3.14
C ILE A 72 -1.10 12.98 -4.41
N PRO A 73 -0.52 13.12 -5.62
CA PRO A 73 -1.33 13.29 -6.84
C PRO A 73 -2.27 12.12 -7.10
N PHE A 74 -1.82 10.89 -6.86
CA PHE A 74 -2.65 9.70 -7.02
C PHE A 74 -3.75 9.64 -5.96
N TYR A 75 -3.44 9.94 -4.69
CA TYR A 75 -4.45 10.06 -3.64
C TYR A 75 -5.54 11.07 -3.99
N LYS A 76 -5.15 12.27 -4.45
CA LYS A 76 -6.06 13.34 -4.85
C LYS A 76 -6.89 13.03 -6.11
N SER A 77 -6.51 12.03 -6.91
CA SER A 77 -7.30 11.60 -8.06
C SER A 77 -8.62 10.93 -7.66
N GLY A 78 -8.74 10.45 -6.41
CA GLY A 78 -9.90 9.71 -5.93
C GLY A 78 -9.98 8.26 -6.42
N LEU A 79 -9.12 7.82 -7.34
CA LEU A 79 -9.15 6.46 -7.89
C LEU A 79 -8.98 5.38 -6.81
N CYS A 80 -8.06 5.61 -5.87
CA CYS A 80 -7.84 4.69 -4.76
C CYS A 80 -9.07 4.61 -3.85
N GLN A 81 -9.65 5.76 -3.50
CA GLN A 81 -10.84 5.81 -2.65
C GLN A 81 -12.03 5.11 -3.33
N ALA A 82 -12.29 5.41 -4.60
CA ALA A 82 -13.36 4.77 -5.36
C ALA A 82 -13.20 3.24 -5.43
N TYR A 83 -11.97 2.76 -5.62
CA TYR A 83 -11.67 1.33 -5.60
C TYR A 83 -11.93 0.70 -4.22
N ILE A 84 -11.47 1.35 -3.15
CA ILE A 84 -11.64 0.87 -1.77
C ILE A 84 -13.13 0.78 -1.40
N GLU A 85 -13.91 1.80 -1.76
CA GLU A 85 -15.36 1.84 -1.54
C GLU A 85 -16.08 0.75 -2.34
N GLN A 86 -15.67 0.50 -3.60
CA GLN A 86 -16.21 -0.57 -4.44
C GLN A 86 -16.01 -1.96 -3.82
N GLU A 87 -14.89 -2.18 -3.14
CA GLU A 87 -14.57 -3.43 -2.43
C GLU A 87 -15.20 -3.50 -1.02
N GLY A 88 -16.07 -2.54 -0.66
CA GLY A 88 -16.79 -2.52 0.62
C GLY A 88 -15.91 -2.18 1.82
N ALA A 89 -14.77 -1.51 1.59
CA ALA A 89 -13.88 -1.03 2.62
C ALA A 89 -13.98 0.50 2.78
N ALA A 90 -13.46 1.03 3.89
CA ALA A 90 -13.53 2.44 4.21
C ALA A 90 -12.13 3.04 4.38
N VAL A 91 -11.96 4.30 3.97
CA VAL A 91 -10.72 5.06 4.14
C VAL A 91 -10.85 5.97 5.36
N SER A 92 -9.82 5.99 6.21
CA SER A 92 -9.65 6.95 7.31
C SER A 92 -8.28 7.62 7.19
N SER A 93 -8.23 8.94 7.36
CA SER A 93 -7.00 9.75 7.28
C SER A 93 -6.49 10.11 8.66
#